data_AF-A0A3D0HLD8-F1
#
_entry.id   AF-A0A3D0HLD8-F1
#
_cell.length_a   1.000
_cell.length_b   1.000
_cell.length_c   1.000
_cell.angle_alpha   90.00
_cell.angle_beta   90.00
_cell.angle_gamma   90.00
#
_symmetry.space_group_name_H-M   'P 1'
#
loop_
_entity.id
_entity.type
_entity.pdbx_description
1 polymer ?
#
loop_
_entity_poly.entity_id
_entity_poly.type
_entity_poly.pdbx_seq_one_letter_code
_entity_poly.pdbx_strand_id
1 'polypeptide(L)' 'QTEQTQTNNQTTTSAVTASAIADSKSNATTLREVFEGDFKVGVATTSGYLSDPDRAKKIKENFNSITMENEMKP' A
#
# COMPACT_ATOMS: atom_id res chain seq x y z
N GLN A 1 15.03 16.43 -37.77
CA GLN A 1 13.86 16.33 -36.88
C GLN A 1 14.08 15.09 -36.02
N THR A 2 14.11 15.30 -34.71
CA THR A 2 14.62 14.36 -33.70
C THR A 2 13.75 13.14 -33.53
N GLU A 3 14.41 11.98 -33.60
CA GLU A 3 13.94 10.66 -33.19
C GLU A 3 13.63 10.68 -31.68
N GLN A 4 12.44 10.22 -31.28
CA GLN A 4 12.13 9.96 -29.88
C GLN A 4 12.21 8.44 -29.63
N THR A 5 13.38 8.02 -29.18
CA THR A 5 13.57 6.77 -28.44
C THR A 5 12.68 6.78 -27.20
N GLN A 6 11.65 5.94 -27.18
CA GLN A 6 10.91 5.62 -25.95
C GLN A 6 11.78 4.74 -25.07
N THR A 7 12.40 5.36 -24.06
CA THR A 7 13.18 4.65 -23.05
C THR A 7 12.24 3.88 -22.12
N ASN A 8 12.51 2.59 -22.06
CA ASN A 8 11.82 1.57 -21.30
C ASN A 8 12.10 1.77 -19.80
N ASN A 9 11.21 2.46 -19.08
CA ASN A 9 11.19 2.49 -17.62
C ASN A 9 9.89 1.89 -17.10
N GLN A 10 9.59 0.67 -17.55
CA GLN A 10 8.67 -0.19 -16.81
C GLN A 10 9.41 -0.62 -15.54
N THR A 11 9.32 0.19 -14.48
CA THR A 11 9.54 -0.29 -13.13
C THR A 11 8.57 -1.45 -12.95
N THR A 12 9.07 -2.67 -13.10
CA THR A 12 8.34 -3.87 -12.72
C THR A 12 8.28 -3.85 -11.20
N THR A 13 7.35 -3.06 -10.66
CA THR A 13 6.86 -3.27 -9.31
C THR A 13 6.18 -4.62 -9.38
N SER A 14 6.93 -5.68 -9.07
CA SER A 14 6.37 -7.01 -8.89
C SER A 14 5.22 -6.84 -7.90
N ALA A 15 4.00 -6.87 -8.41
CA ALA A 15 2.82 -6.84 -7.57
C ALA A 15 2.92 -8.09 -6.73
N VAL A 16 3.34 -7.92 -5.47
CA VAL A 16 3.38 -9.02 -4.53
C VAL A 16 1.92 -9.36 -4.29
N THR A 17 1.42 -10.38 -5.00
CA THR A 17 0.07 -10.89 -4.82
C THR A 17 0.02 -11.45 -3.41
N ALA A 18 -1.03 -11.13 -2.64
CA ALA A 18 -1.18 -11.57 -1.26
C ALA A 18 -1.03 -13.10 -1.09
N SER A 19 -1.30 -13.88 -2.15
CA SER A 19 -1.05 -15.33 -2.20
C SER A 19 0.42 -15.74 -2.08
N ALA A 20 1.38 -14.93 -2.52
CA ALA A 20 2.80 -15.27 -2.49
C ALA A 20 3.45 -15.08 -1.10
N ILE A 21 2.71 -14.50 -0.14
CA ILE A 21 3.24 -14.05 1.15
C ILE A 21 2.72 -14.89 2.32
N ALA A 22 1.65 -15.65 2.08
CA ALA A 22 1.06 -16.55 3.05
C ALA A 22 2.04 -17.64 3.52
N ASP A 23 3.04 -18.00 2.70
CA ASP A 23 3.96 -19.11 3.00
C ASP A 23 5.18 -18.73 3.87
N SER A 24 5.50 -17.45 4.06
CA SER A 24 6.79 -17.05 4.66
C SER A 24 6.74 -16.47 6.08
N LYS A 25 5.57 -16.06 6.59
CA LYS A 25 5.40 -15.47 7.93
C LYS A 25 4.13 -15.99 8.63
N SER A 26 4.03 -17.31 8.78
CA SER A 26 2.88 -18.08 9.33
C SER A 26 2.24 -17.60 10.66
N ASN A 27 2.83 -16.64 11.38
CA ASN A 27 2.28 -16.09 12.64
C ASN A 27 1.80 -14.64 12.52
N ALA A 28 2.05 -13.97 11.39
CA ALA A 28 1.63 -12.59 11.18
C ALA A 28 0.15 -12.58 10.78
N THR A 29 -0.68 -11.94 11.59
CA THR A 29 -2.13 -11.88 11.38
C THR A 29 -2.56 -10.69 10.53
N THR A 30 -1.68 -9.70 10.36
CA THR A 30 -1.99 -8.45 9.67
C THR A 30 -0.97 -8.13 8.57
N LEU A 31 -1.41 -7.41 7.54
CA LEU A 31 -0.54 -7.03 6.42
C LEU A 31 0.69 -6.23 6.89
N ARG A 32 0.51 -5.35 7.89
CA ARG A 32 1.60 -4.58 8.47
C ARG A 32 2.69 -5.48 9.06
N GLU A 33 2.31 -6.50 9.83
CA GLU A 33 3.26 -7.43 10.48
C GLU A 33 4.01 -8.26 9.43
N VAL A 34 3.30 -8.69 8.37
CA VAL A 34 3.89 -9.46 7.27
C VAL A 34 5.00 -8.66 6.56
N PHE A 35 4.95 -7.34 6.55
CA PHE A 35 5.96 -6.51 5.89
C PHE A 35 6.77 -5.63 6.85
N GLU A 36 6.65 -5.88 8.16
CA GLU A 36 7.41 -5.15 9.16
C GLU A 36 8.91 -5.41 8.96
N GLY A 37 9.68 -4.33 8.77
CA GLY A 37 11.12 -4.38 8.48
C GLY A 37 11.49 -4.30 7.00
N ASP A 38 10.55 -4.56 6.07
CA ASP A 38 10.81 -4.54 4.62
C ASP A 38 10.40 -3.20 4.00
N PHE A 39 9.11 -2.85 4.08
CA PHE A 39 8.57 -1.59 3.57
C PHE A 39 7.28 -1.20 4.30
N LYS A 40 6.88 0.07 4.16
CA LYS A 40 5.62 0.56 4.74
C LYS A 40 4.42 0.09 3.92
N VAL A 41 3.40 -0.42 4.61
CA VAL A 41 2.12 -0.82 4.01
C VAL A 41 1.17 0.37 4.09
N GLY A 42 0.91 0.98 2.94
CA GLY A 42 0.12 2.21 2.81
C GLY A 42 -1.33 1.99 2.40
N VAL A 43 -2.22 2.87 2.85
CA VAL A 43 -3.60 2.98 2.36
C VAL A 43 -3.95 4.42 1.98
N ALA A 44 -4.64 4.59 0.85
CA ALA A 44 -5.26 5.85 0.49
C ALA A 44 -6.62 5.96 1.18
N THR A 45 -6.88 7.06 1.88
CA THR A 45 -8.14 7.30 2.59
C THR A 45 -8.69 8.68 2.28
N THR A 46 -9.98 8.85 2.47
CA THR A 46 -10.64 10.17 2.56
C THR A 46 -11.06 10.45 4.01
N SER A 47 -11.38 11.70 4.30
CA SER A 47 -11.86 12.14 5.62
C SER A 47 -13.09 11.37 6.13
N GLY A 48 -14.02 11.03 5.22
CA GLY A 48 -15.20 10.24 5.55
C GLY A 48 -14.88 8.80 5.97
N TYR A 49 -13.78 8.22 5.48
CA TYR A 49 -13.35 6.87 5.83
C TYR A 49 -12.73 6.80 7.23
N LEU A 50 -12.06 7.88 7.66
CA LEU A 50 -11.50 8.00 9.01
C LEU A 50 -12.56 8.28 10.07
N SER A 51 -13.71 8.79 9.64
CA SER A 51 -14.85 9.08 10.51
C SER A 51 -15.64 7.83 10.88
N ASP A 52 -15.48 6.73 10.13
CA ASP A 52 -16.08 5.43 10.41
C ASP A 52 -15.16 4.60 11.33
N PRO A 53 -15.60 4.25 12.55
CA PRO A 53 -14.77 3.57 13.53
C PRO A 53 -14.38 2.13 13.12
N ASP A 54 -15.25 1.39 12.42
CA ASP A 54 -14.96 0.03 11.94
C ASP A 54 -13.89 0.05 10.85
N ARG A 55 -13.93 1.06 9.99
CA ARG A 55 -12.94 1.24 8.91
C ARG A 55 -11.63 1.77 9.45
N ALA A 56 -11.68 2.74 10.36
CA ALA A 56 -10.50 3.23 11.07
C ALA A 56 -9.78 2.09 11.83
N LYS A 57 -10.54 1.16 12.42
CA LYS A 57 -10.00 -0.04 13.06
C LYS A 57 -9.24 -0.93 12.06
N LYS A 58 -9.85 -1.28 10.93
CA LYS A 58 -9.19 -2.08 9.88
C LYS A 58 -7.92 -1.43 9.34
N ILE A 59 -7.94 -0.10 9.17
CA ILE A 59 -6.78 0.66 8.72
C ILE A 59 -5.64 0.56 9.75
N LYS A 60 -5.93 0.78 11.03
CA LYS A 60 -4.94 0.68 12.12
C LYS A 60 -4.38 -0.73 12.29
N GLU A 61 -5.20 -1.76 12.07
CA GLU A 61 -4.79 -3.16 12.18
C GLU A 61 -3.84 -3.56 11.04
N ASN A 62 -4.08 -3.09 9.81
CA ASN A 62 -3.38 -3.63 8.63
C ASN A 62 -2.35 -2.69 7.99
N PHE A 63 -2.36 -1.39 8.29
CA PHE A 63 -1.56 -0.39 7.57
C PHE A 63 -0.75 0.49 8.53
N ASN A 64 0.47 0.87 8.12
CA ASN A 64 1.38 1.75 8.88
C ASN A 64 1.71 3.06 8.14
N SER A 65 1.09 3.30 6.99
CA SER A 65 1.21 4.52 6.21
C SER A 65 -0.17 4.90 5.64
N ILE A 66 -0.47 6.19 5.62
CA ILE A 66 -1.75 6.71 5.13
C ILE A 66 -1.47 7.87 4.17
N THR A 67 -2.24 7.95 3.09
CA THR A 67 -2.22 9.08 2.15
C THR A 67 -3.66 9.56 1.93
N MET A 68 -3.88 10.88 1.98
CA MET A 68 -5.19 11.44 1.68
C MET A 68 -5.42 11.43 0.17
N GLU A 69 -6.52 10.84 -0.29
CA GLU A 69 -6.76 10.61 -1.71
C GLU A 69 -6.97 11.91 -2.49
N ASN A 70 -7.72 12.86 -1.91
CA ASN A 70 -8.11 14.08 -2.61
C ASN A 70 -7.83 15.35 -1.81
N GLU A 71 -7.67 15.24 -0.49
CA GLU A 71 -7.56 16.37 0.43
C GLU A 71 -6.16 17.01 0.49
N MET A 72 -5.17 16.38 -0.13
CA MET A 72 -3.82 16.94 -0.28
C MET A 72 -3.50 17.36 -1.72
N LYS A 73 -4.49 17.32 -2.62
CA LYS A 73 -4.34 17.89 -3.96
C LYS A 73 -4.34 19.42 -3.86
N PRO A 74 -3.51 20.12 -4.65
CA PRO A 74 -3.45 21.59 -4.65
C PRO A 74 -4.78 22.26 -4.97
#